data_AF-A0A2M8PMT0-F1
#
_entry.id   AF-A0A2M8PMT0-F1
#
_cell.length_a   1.000
_cell.length_b   1.000
_cell.length_c   1.000
_cell.angle_alpha   90.00
_cell.angle_beta   90.00
_cell.angle_gamma   90.00
#
_symmetry.space_group_name_H-M   'P 1'
#
loop_
_entity.id
_entity.type
_entity.pdbx_description
1 polymer ?
#
loop_
_entity_poly.entity_id
_entity_poly.type
_entity_poly.pdbx_seq_one_letter_code
_entity_poly.pdbx_strand_id
1 'polypeptide(L)'
;LLVEGVPGLAKTLAVRTLAATIDADFQRIQFTPDLLPADLIGTQIYSPATGEFSPRPGPIFSNIILADEINRAPAKVQSALLEAMEERQVTLGDVTHAMSDPFMVLATQNPIEQEGTYPLPEAQLDRFLLKVVIDYPVRADEKLIID
;
A
#
# COMPACT_ATOMS: atom_id res chain seq x y z
N LEU A 1 4.55 -5.55 -6.16
CA LEU A 1 3.88 -6.86 -6.37
C LEU A 1 2.38 -6.67 -6.22
N LEU A 2 1.56 -7.19 -7.13
CA LEU A 2 0.11 -7.23 -6.97
C LEU A 2 -0.29 -8.64 -6.55
N VAL A 3 -0.95 -8.77 -5.40
CA VAL A 3 -1.39 -10.05 -4.83
C VAL A 3 -2.91 -10.12 -4.85
N GLU A 4 -3.45 -10.73 -5.89
CA GLU A 4 -4.88 -11.02 -6.01
C GLU A 4 -5.19 -12.31 -5.25
N GLY A 5 -6.26 -12.36 -4.47
CA GLY A 5 -6.66 -13.58 -3.76
C GLY A 5 -7.47 -13.27 -2.51
N VAL A 6 -8.19 -14.29 -2.03
CA VAL A 6 -9.28 -14.13 -1.07
C VAL A 6 -8.80 -13.57 0.27
N PRO A 7 -9.58 -12.70 0.95
CA PRO A 7 -9.26 -12.23 2.29
C PRO A 7 -9.04 -13.41 3.26
N GLY A 8 -8.10 -13.27 4.20
CA GLY A 8 -7.89 -14.26 5.27
C GLY A 8 -6.78 -15.30 5.04
N LEU A 9 -6.11 -15.30 3.88
CA LEU A 9 -5.05 -16.27 3.55
C LEU A 9 -3.67 -15.99 4.19
N ALA A 10 -3.63 -15.46 5.41
CA ALA A 10 -2.39 -15.11 6.13
C ALA A 10 -1.40 -14.19 5.37
N LYS A 11 -1.81 -13.52 4.29
CA LYS A 11 -0.96 -12.62 3.48
C LYS A 11 -0.27 -11.56 4.33
N THR A 12 -1.01 -10.94 5.26
CA THR A 12 -0.45 -9.95 6.19
C THR A 12 0.64 -10.54 7.08
N LEU A 13 0.47 -11.78 7.56
CA LEU A 13 1.47 -12.46 8.37
C LEU A 13 2.72 -12.74 7.53
N ALA A 14 2.56 -13.29 6.33
CA ALA A 14 3.68 -13.59 5.44
C ALA A 14 4.53 -12.36 5.12
N VAL A 15 3.89 -11.24 4.75
CA VAL A 15 4.59 -9.99 4.39
C VAL A 15 5.27 -9.36 5.61
N ARG A 16 4.58 -9.35 6.77
CA ARG A 16 5.16 -8.83 8.00
C ARG A 16 6.37 -9.65 8.46
N THR A 17 6.29 -10.98 8.35
CA THR A 17 7.42 -11.85 8.67
C THR A 17 8.58 -11.62 7.71
N LEU A 18 8.32 -11.47 6.40
CA LEU A 18 9.36 -11.13 5.42
C LEU A 18 10.08 -9.82 5.79
N ALA A 19 9.32 -8.77 6.13
CA ALA A 19 9.89 -7.49 6.56
C ALA A 19 10.81 -7.66 7.78
N ALA A 20 10.33 -8.38 8.79
CA ALA A 20 11.09 -8.65 10.01
C ALA A 20 12.38 -9.46 9.74
N THR A 21 12.37 -10.38 8.78
CA THR A 21 13.56 -11.18 8.44
C THR A 21 14.67 -10.41 7.74
N ILE A 22 14.34 -9.28 7.11
CA ILE A 22 15.31 -8.45 6.39
C ILE A 22 15.58 -7.12 7.10
N ASP A 23 15.12 -6.97 8.36
CA ASP A 23 15.22 -5.75 9.16
C ASP A 23 14.65 -4.52 8.44
N ALA A 24 13.49 -4.70 7.80
CA ALA A 24 12.78 -3.66 7.07
C ALA A 24 11.50 -3.24 7.81
N ASP A 25 11.20 -1.93 7.75
CA ASP A 25 9.94 -1.41 8.27
C ASP A 25 8.75 -1.98 7.48
N PHE A 26 7.66 -2.25 8.19
CA PHE A 26 6.41 -2.73 7.60
C PHE A 26 5.25 -1.81 7.94
N GLN A 27 4.51 -1.40 6.92
CA GLN A 27 3.29 -0.63 7.08
C GLN A 27 2.13 -1.28 6.32
N ARG A 28 1.00 -1.50 7.01
CA ARG A 28 -0.26 -1.86 6.37
C ARG A 28 -1.11 -0.61 6.18
N ILE A 29 -1.67 -0.45 4.99
CA ILE A 29 -2.54 0.67 4.61
C ILE A 29 -3.82 0.07 4.03
N GLN A 30 -4.94 0.32 4.68
CA GLN A 30 -6.25 -0.07 4.19
C GLN A 30 -6.77 1.02 3.26
N PHE A 31 -7.08 0.66 2.01
CA PHE A 31 -7.67 1.59 1.06
C PHE A 31 -9.19 1.62 1.28
N THR A 32 -9.72 2.82 1.43
CA THR A 32 -11.14 3.08 1.67
C THR A 32 -11.64 4.18 0.73
N PRO A 33 -12.96 4.26 0.47
CA PRO A 33 -13.52 5.25 -0.47
C PRO A 33 -13.30 6.72 -0.07
N ASP A 34 -13.10 6.97 1.22
CA ASP A 34 -12.89 8.29 1.83
C ASP A 34 -11.41 8.70 1.94
N LEU A 35 -10.48 7.78 1.63
CA LEU A 35 -9.05 8.04 1.72
C LEU A 35 -8.65 9.17 0.76
N LEU A 36 -7.80 10.09 1.22
CA LEU A 36 -7.24 11.16 0.39
C LEU A 36 -5.77 10.87 0.05
N PRO A 37 -5.24 11.41 -1.07
CA PRO A 37 -3.82 11.28 -1.38
C PRO A 37 -2.90 11.79 -0.25
N ALA A 38 -3.34 12.84 0.44
CA ALA A 38 -2.68 13.42 1.60
C ALA A 38 -2.60 12.46 2.80
N ASP A 39 -3.56 11.55 2.97
CA ASP A 39 -3.52 10.56 4.06
C ASP A 39 -2.51 9.45 3.79
N LEU A 40 -2.16 9.22 2.51
CA LEU A 40 -1.16 8.25 2.07
C LEU A 40 0.24 8.86 2.08
N ILE A 41 0.39 10.01 1.43
CA ILE A 41 1.66 10.69 1.21
C ILE A 41 2.09 11.47 2.46
N GLY A 42 1.15 12.05 3.17
CA GLY A 42 1.41 13.00 4.26
C GLY A 42 1.02 14.43 3.90
N THR A 43 1.20 15.31 4.86
CA THR A 43 0.82 16.73 4.76
C THR A 43 1.87 17.62 5.38
N GLN A 44 1.76 18.93 5.16
CA GLN A 44 2.51 19.90 5.95
C GLN A 44 1.67 20.33 7.16
N ILE A 45 2.25 20.28 8.35
CA ILE A 45 1.64 20.79 9.58
C ILE A 45 2.26 22.14 9.91
N TYR A 46 1.43 23.14 10.13
CA TYR A 46 1.85 24.41 10.68
C TYR A 46 2.16 24.28 12.18
N SER A 47 3.36 24.70 12.59
CA SER A 47 3.77 24.79 13.98
C SER A 47 3.56 26.23 14.48
N PRO A 48 2.57 26.50 15.36
CA PRO A 48 2.37 27.84 15.90
C PRO A 48 3.55 28.34 16.74
N ALA A 49 4.37 27.42 17.28
CA ALA A 49 5.52 27.75 18.10
C ALA A 49 6.68 28.34 17.29
N THR A 50 6.87 27.88 16.06
CA THR A 50 7.97 28.34 15.18
C THR A 50 7.47 29.24 14.06
N GLY A 51 6.17 29.24 13.76
CA GLY A 51 5.59 29.95 12.62
C GLY A 51 5.88 29.27 11.28
N GLU A 52 6.35 28.02 11.29
CA GLU A 52 6.83 27.31 10.11
C GLU A 52 5.94 26.12 9.77
N PHE A 53 5.90 25.76 8.48
CA PHE A 53 5.32 24.50 8.02
C PHE A 53 6.38 23.40 8.07
N SER A 54 6.04 22.28 8.72
CA SER A 54 6.89 21.11 8.83
C SER A 54 6.25 19.92 8.10
N PRO A 55 7.01 19.12 7.34
CA PRO A 55 6.45 17.95 6.68
C PRO A 55 6.11 16.89 7.74
N ARG A 56 4.92 16.32 7.62
CA ARG A 56 4.49 15.12 8.33
C ARG A 56 4.39 13.99 7.31
N PRO A 57 5.40 13.12 7.22
CA PRO A 57 5.38 11.96 6.32
C PRO A 57 4.15 11.10 6.58
N GLY A 58 3.52 10.65 5.50
CA GLY A 58 2.42 9.69 5.56
C GLY A 58 2.90 8.26 5.74
N PRO A 59 1.97 7.29 5.84
CA PRO A 59 2.28 5.87 5.99
C PRO A 59 3.04 5.28 4.80
N ILE A 60 3.12 5.95 3.65
CA ILE A 60 3.89 5.48 2.50
C ILE A 60 5.41 5.50 2.72
N PHE A 61 5.90 6.18 3.76
CA PHE A 61 7.32 6.20 4.11
C PHE A 61 7.70 4.97 4.96
N SER A 62 7.67 3.79 4.35
CA SER A 62 8.07 2.52 4.95
C SER A 62 8.74 1.63 3.90
N ASN A 63 9.55 0.68 4.33
CA ASN A 63 10.24 -0.21 3.39
C ASN A 63 9.29 -1.17 2.67
N ILE A 64 8.40 -1.81 3.42
CA ILE A 64 7.43 -2.76 2.89
C ILE A 64 6.02 -2.30 3.22
N ILE A 65 5.24 -2.05 2.17
CA ILE A 65 3.86 -1.60 2.27
C ILE A 65 2.91 -2.70 1.83
N LEU A 66 1.92 -3.00 2.67
CA LEU A 66 0.73 -3.76 2.26
C LEU A 66 -0.43 -2.80 2.00
N ALA A 67 -0.71 -2.52 0.73
CA ALA A 67 -1.84 -1.71 0.26
C ALA A 67 -3.08 -2.60 0.06
N ASP A 68 -3.90 -2.71 1.10
CA ASP A 68 -5.04 -3.61 1.13
C ASP A 68 -6.24 -2.99 0.41
N GLU A 69 -6.86 -3.75 -0.50
CA GLU A 69 -8.05 -3.38 -1.27
C GLU A 69 -7.89 -2.07 -2.06
N ILE A 70 -6.77 -1.94 -2.79
CA ILE A 70 -6.42 -0.72 -3.54
C ILE A 70 -7.56 -0.20 -4.45
N ASN A 71 -8.38 -1.12 -4.96
CA ASN A 71 -9.53 -0.82 -5.80
C ASN A 71 -10.71 -0.20 -5.03
N ARG A 72 -10.69 -0.06 -3.70
CA ARG A 72 -11.74 0.64 -2.93
C ARG A 72 -11.49 2.14 -2.79
N ALA A 73 -10.26 2.61 -3.00
CA ALA A 73 -9.97 4.04 -2.96
C ALA A 73 -10.23 4.73 -4.31
N PRO A 74 -10.49 6.04 -4.33
CA PRO A 74 -10.61 6.81 -5.57
C PRO A 74 -9.34 6.73 -6.42
N ALA A 75 -9.50 6.84 -7.75
CA ALA A 75 -8.39 6.81 -8.72
C ALA A 75 -7.24 7.78 -8.39
N LYS A 76 -7.53 8.94 -7.77
CA LYS A 76 -6.50 9.91 -7.35
C LYS A 76 -5.55 9.34 -6.29
N VAL A 77 -6.06 8.54 -5.35
CA VAL A 77 -5.26 7.91 -4.29
C VAL A 77 -4.44 6.77 -4.87
N GLN A 78 -5.05 6.00 -5.78
CA GLN A 78 -4.35 4.93 -6.51
C GLN A 78 -3.17 5.52 -7.30
N SER A 79 -3.39 6.61 -8.04
CA SER A 79 -2.33 7.32 -8.77
C SER A 79 -1.22 7.81 -7.85
N ALA A 80 -1.56 8.34 -6.67
CA ALA A 80 -0.56 8.79 -5.69
C ALA A 80 0.36 7.63 -5.21
N LEU A 81 -0.20 6.45 -4.97
CA LEU A 81 0.61 5.26 -4.64
C LEU A 81 1.50 4.85 -5.82
N LEU A 82 0.94 4.80 -7.02
CA LEU A 82 1.65 4.37 -8.23
C LEU A 82 2.77 5.34 -8.62
N GLU A 83 2.56 6.64 -8.44
CA GLU A 83 3.57 7.67 -8.63
C GLU A 83 4.75 7.45 -7.68
N ALA A 84 4.47 7.22 -6.39
CA ALA A 84 5.52 6.92 -5.41
C ALA A 84 6.28 5.62 -5.74
N MET A 85 5.59 4.62 -6.31
CA MET A 85 6.22 3.37 -6.77
C MET A 85 7.16 3.58 -7.95
N GLU A 86 6.75 4.41 -8.92
CA GLU A 86 7.50 4.65 -10.15
C GLU A 86 8.69 5.59 -9.89
N GLU A 87 8.41 6.74 -9.26
CA GLU A 87 9.39 7.82 -9.07
C GLU A 87 10.29 7.59 -7.85
N ARG A 88 9.91 6.68 -6.95
CA ARG A 88 10.59 6.43 -5.66
C ARG A 88 10.79 7.68 -4.81
N GLN A 89 9.93 8.66 -4.98
CA GLN A 89 9.92 9.90 -4.22
C GLN A 89 8.52 10.49 -4.23
N VAL A 90 8.22 11.35 -3.26
CA VAL A 90 7.00 12.15 -3.25
C VAL A 90 7.27 13.56 -2.75
N THR A 91 6.53 14.54 -3.28
CA THR A 91 6.65 15.95 -2.91
C THR A 91 5.58 16.35 -1.90
N LEU A 92 6.01 16.92 -0.76
CA LEU A 92 5.17 17.46 0.30
C LEU A 92 5.29 18.99 0.34
N GLY A 93 4.33 19.68 -0.26
CA GLY A 93 4.42 21.13 -0.51
C GLY A 93 5.54 21.41 -1.51
N ASP A 94 6.61 22.08 -1.08
CA ASP A 94 7.75 22.44 -1.94
C ASP A 94 8.98 21.53 -1.75
N VAL A 95 8.89 20.51 -0.88
CA VAL A 95 10.02 19.62 -0.54
C VAL A 95 9.76 18.21 -1.06
N THR A 96 10.68 17.69 -1.86
CA THR A 96 10.65 16.29 -2.34
C THR A 96 11.38 15.38 -1.37
N HIS A 97 10.75 14.26 -1.04
CA HIS A 97 11.26 13.25 -0.12
C HIS A 97 11.41 11.91 -0.86
N ALA A 98 12.59 11.31 -0.77
CA ALA A 98 12.83 9.96 -1.29
C ALA A 98 12.11 8.90 -0.44
N MET A 99 11.67 7.81 -1.07
CA MET A 99 11.14 6.64 -0.38
C MET A 99 12.27 5.86 0.31
N SER A 100 11.92 5.08 1.34
CA SER A 100 12.86 4.20 2.06
C SER A 100 13.48 3.16 1.14
N ASP A 101 14.75 2.79 1.34
CA ASP A 101 15.41 1.73 0.58
C ASP A 101 15.62 0.49 1.47
N PRO A 102 15.13 -0.71 1.11
CA PRO A 102 14.28 -1.02 -0.07
C PRO A 102 12.87 -0.43 0.05
N PHE A 103 12.27 -0.06 -1.09
CA PHE A 103 10.85 0.31 -1.20
C PHE A 103 10.09 -0.77 -1.97
N MET A 104 9.13 -1.42 -1.34
CA MET A 104 8.31 -2.47 -1.94
C MET A 104 6.85 -2.33 -1.54
N VAL A 105 5.97 -2.22 -2.53
CA VAL A 105 4.52 -2.21 -2.36
C VAL A 105 3.92 -3.55 -2.77
N LEU A 106 3.13 -4.13 -1.87
CA LEU A 106 2.26 -5.28 -2.10
C LEU A 106 0.82 -4.80 -2.06
N ALA A 107 0.14 -4.80 -3.21
CA ALA A 107 -1.26 -4.38 -3.28
C ALA A 107 -2.18 -5.60 -3.33
N THR A 108 -3.36 -5.53 -2.70
CA THR A 108 -4.44 -6.51 -2.87
C THR A 108 -5.64 -5.84 -3.52
N GLN A 109 -6.46 -6.63 -4.20
CA GLN A 109 -7.73 -6.18 -4.76
C GLN A 109 -8.86 -7.03 -4.19
N ASN A 110 -10.01 -6.40 -3.92
CA ASN A 110 -11.23 -7.10 -3.56
C ASN A 110 -12.01 -7.45 -4.85
N PRO A 111 -12.19 -8.73 -5.19
CA PRO A 111 -12.83 -9.15 -6.44
C PRO A 111 -14.36 -9.19 -6.40
N ILE A 112 -15.00 -9.04 -5.23
CA ILE A 112 -16.43 -9.41 -5.03
C ILE A 112 -17.35 -8.19 -4.77
N GLU A 113 -16.81 -7.02 -4.43
CA GLU A 113 -17.61 -5.83 -4.11
C GLU A 113 -18.05 -5.07 -5.38
N GLN A 114 -19.36 -4.95 -5.64
CA GLN A 114 -19.93 -4.30 -6.84
C GLN A 114 -20.25 -2.80 -6.67
N GLU A 115 -20.29 -2.29 -5.43
CA GLU A 115 -20.51 -0.87 -5.17
C GLU A 115 -19.25 -0.22 -4.59
N GLY A 116 -18.84 0.91 -5.18
CA GLY A 116 -17.73 1.73 -4.65
C GLY A 116 -16.32 1.26 -5.00
N THR A 117 -16.15 0.28 -5.90
CA THR A 117 -14.82 -0.13 -6.38
C THR A 117 -14.43 0.57 -7.68
N TYR A 118 -13.20 1.09 -7.72
CA TYR A 118 -12.53 1.66 -8.87
C TYR A 118 -11.43 0.67 -9.32
N PRO A 119 -11.70 -0.20 -10.30
CA PRO A 119 -10.69 -1.16 -10.77
C PRO A 119 -9.50 -0.41 -11.36
N LEU A 120 -8.30 -0.94 -11.11
CA LEU A 120 -7.08 -0.44 -11.73
C LEU A 120 -7.15 -0.67 -13.25
N PRO A 121 -7.00 0.37 -14.09
CA PRO A 121 -6.82 0.21 -15.52
C PRO A 121 -5.63 -0.70 -15.83
N GLU A 122 -5.65 -1.39 -16.96
CA GLU A 122 -4.57 -2.30 -17.39
C GLU A 122 -3.20 -1.60 -17.42
N ALA A 123 -3.16 -0.35 -17.90
CA ALA A 123 -1.95 0.47 -17.90
C ALA A 123 -1.41 0.80 -16.49
N GLN A 124 -2.22 0.70 -15.44
CA GLN A 124 -1.78 0.87 -14.05
C GLN A 124 -1.33 -0.45 -13.44
N LEU A 125 -1.95 -1.57 -13.84
CA LEU A 125 -1.52 -2.91 -13.45
C LEU A 125 -0.11 -3.23 -13.96
N ASP A 126 0.27 -2.71 -15.12
CA ASP A 126 1.60 -2.91 -15.73
C ASP A 126 2.76 -2.35 -14.88
N ARG A 127 2.48 -1.38 -13.98
CA ARG A 127 3.49 -0.83 -13.04
C ARG A 127 3.86 -1.81 -11.92
N PHE A 128 3.12 -2.91 -11.78
CA PHE A 128 3.47 -3.96 -10.83
C PHE A 128 4.38 -4.98 -11.51
N LEU A 129 5.60 -5.13 -10.98
CA LEU A 129 6.60 -6.09 -11.47
C LEU A 129 6.05 -7.53 -11.64
N LEU A 130 5.18 -7.97 -10.74
CA LEU A 130 4.54 -9.28 -10.79
C LEU A 130 3.10 -9.17 -10.29
N LYS A 131 2.21 -9.91 -10.95
CA LYS A 131 0.85 -10.22 -10.48
C LYS A 131 0.80 -11.67 -10.03
N VAL A 132 0.52 -11.91 -8.75
CA VAL A 132 0.38 -13.23 -8.15
C VAL A 132 -1.08 -13.46 -7.78
N VAL A 133 -1.68 -14.51 -8.33
CA VAL A 133 -3.03 -14.94 -7.98
C VAL A 133 -2.91 -16.07 -6.95
N ILE A 134 -3.43 -15.85 -5.75
CA ILE A 134 -3.42 -16.81 -4.64
C ILE A 134 -4.81 -17.43 -4.51
N ASP A 135 -4.91 -18.72 -4.84
CA ASP A 135 -6.09 -19.55 -4.62
C ASP A 135 -6.19 -20.05 -3.17
N TYR A 136 -7.36 -20.60 -2.82
CA TYR A 136 -7.56 -21.21 -1.50
C TYR A 136 -6.53 -22.33 -1.24
N PRO A 137 -5.90 -22.36 -0.05
CA PRO A 137 -5.03 -23.46 0.33
C PRO A 137 -5.84 -24.76 0.34
N VAL A 138 -5.20 -25.85 -0.04
CA VAL A 138 -5.78 -27.18 0.15
C VAL A 138 -6.00 -27.42 1.64
N ARG A 139 -7.07 -28.15 2.00
CA ARG A 139 -7.51 -28.35 3.40
C ARG A 139 -6.41 -28.77 4.39
N ALA A 140 -5.36 -29.45 3.91
CA ALA A 140 -4.22 -29.84 4.73
C ALA A 140 -3.40 -28.62 5.20
N ASP A 141 -3.18 -27.65 4.31
CA ASP A 141 -2.42 -26.43 4.59
C ASP A 141 -3.25 -25.43 5.39
N GLU A 142 -4.57 -25.35 5.15
CA GLU A 142 -5.48 -24.52 5.93
C GLU A 142 -5.47 -24.92 7.42
N LYS A 143 -5.40 -26.23 7.71
CA LYS A 143 -5.31 -26.74 9.08
C LYS A 143 -4.03 -26.29 9.80
N LEU A 144 -2.90 -26.23 9.09
CA LEU A 144 -1.61 -25.76 9.62
C LEU A 144 -1.56 -24.25 9.88
N ILE A 145 -2.45 -23.47 9.27
CA ILE A 145 -2.52 -22.01 9.45
C ILE A 145 -3.45 -21.62 10.61
N ILE A 146 -4.48 -22.44 10.89
CA ILE A 146 -5.49 -22.19 11.92
C ILE A 146 -5.06 -22.71 13.31
N ASP A 147 -4.26 -23.78 13.37
CA ASP A 147 -3.66 -24.32 14.61
C ASP A 147 -2.47 -23.47 15.08
#